data_AF-A0A2A4PEV7-F1
#
_entry.id   AF-A0A2A4PEV7-F1
#
_cell.length_a   1.000
_cell.length_b   1.000
_cell.length_c   1.000
_cell.angle_alpha   90.00
_cell.angle_beta   90.00
_cell.angle_gamma   90.00
#
_symmetry.space_group_name_H-M   'P 1'
#
loop_
_entity.id
_entity.type
_entity.pdbx_description
1 polymer ?
#
loop_
_entity_poly.entity_id
_entity_poly.type
_entity_poly.pdbx_seq_one_letter_code
_entity_poly.pdbx_strand_id
1 'polypeptide(L)'
;MRYFEAAKAAGEEDLVEPSDKGVDKNYLALLEHQKTARFNANTVSDLRSLCDLLQDFPMRAVVFGGREAWTLASELGRAGVSMVLTPRNKSWADPDLNRDSGWSIENAAKLWEHGVEFALVPGQTYISTGGIAGRDLLTLPMEAAFAIRGGLSEEAALRSITIDAARILGVGERIGSIEPGKDADLIVTDYELFDYRSFVQWAVVNGRQVYDKQTAPYFAHIRPRPEPEAVVAAVIAAIENADEIGKDSAADDENDATEHSDSPDAPVDSPK
;
A
#
# COMPACT_ATOMS: atom_id res chain seq x y z
N MET A 1 6.32 17.17 -33.51
CA MET A 1 5.10 16.35 -33.39
C MET A 1 4.00 17.08 -32.62
N ARG A 2 4.12 17.41 -31.33
CA ARG A 2 3.04 18.09 -30.57
C ARG A 2 2.48 19.37 -31.20
N TYR A 3 3.32 20.28 -31.69
CA TYR A 3 2.83 21.49 -32.38
C TYR A 3 2.05 21.14 -33.65
N PHE A 4 2.55 20.19 -34.45
CA PHE A 4 1.87 19.71 -35.65
C PHE A 4 0.54 19.02 -35.32
N GLU A 5 0.48 18.20 -34.27
CA GLU A 5 -0.76 17.55 -33.81
C GLU A 5 -1.77 18.56 -33.27
N ALA A 6 -1.33 19.53 -32.48
CA ALA A 6 -2.18 20.60 -31.95
C ALA A 6 -2.71 21.51 -33.06
N ALA A 7 -1.86 21.89 -34.02
CA ALA A 7 -2.25 22.68 -35.18
C ALA A 7 -3.20 21.91 -36.11
N LYS A 8 -2.97 20.60 -36.29
CA LYS A 8 -3.87 19.71 -37.04
C LYS A 8 -5.23 19.55 -36.35
N ALA A 9 -5.24 19.43 -35.03
CA ALA A 9 -6.47 19.42 -34.23
C ALA A 9 -7.20 20.77 -34.25
N ALA A 10 -6.47 21.88 -34.39
CA ALA A 10 -7.01 23.22 -34.54
C ALA A 10 -7.50 23.54 -35.98
N GLY A 11 -7.33 22.62 -36.93
CA GLY A 11 -7.80 22.77 -38.31
C GLY A 11 -6.95 23.70 -39.17
N GLU A 12 -5.67 23.92 -38.82
CA GLU A 12 -4.76 24.67 -39.69
C GLU A 12 -4.46 23.88 -40.97
N GLU A 13 -4.64 24.53 -42.12
CA GLU A 13 -4.25 24.01 -43.44
C GLU A 13 -2.78 24.39 -43.74
N ASP A 14 -2.09 23.60 -44.58
CA ASP A 14 -0.65 23.71 -44.91
C ASP A 14 0.34 23.35 -43.78
N LEU A 15 0.03 22.33 -42.99
CA LEU A 15 0.96 21.79 -41.99
C LEU A 15 1.99 20.85 -42.61
N VAL A 16 3.27 21.16 -42.40
CA VAL A 16 4.38 20.27 -42.77
C VAL A 16 4.61 19.28 -41.64
N GLU A 17 4.47 17.99 -41.93
CA GLU A 17 4.77 16.93 -40.97
C GLU A 17 6.26 16.97 -40.59
N PRO A 18 6.60 17.08 -39.29
CA PRO A 18 7.98 17.07 -38.85
C PRO A 18 8.67 15.77 -39.25
N SER A 19 9.84 15.87 -39.86
CA SER A 19 10.62 14.69 -40.24
C SER A 19 11.12 13.93 -39.01
N ASP A 20 10.89 12.61 -38.97
CA ASP A 20 11.39 11.69 -37.94
C ASP A 20 12.93 11.47 -37.97
N LYS A 21 13.61 12.05 -38.97
CA LYS A 21 15.05 11.88 -39.16
C LYS A 21 15.84 12.43 -37.98
N GLY A 22 16.43 11.52 -37.20
CA GLY A 22 17.24 11.85 -36.02
C GLY A 22 16.52 11.71 -34.67
N VAL A 23 15.24 11.32 -34.68
CA VAL A 23 14.47 11.10 -33.45
C VAL A 23 14.60 9.64 -33.01
N ASP A 24 15.00 9.42 -31.76
CA ASP A 24 15.00 8.07 -31.17
C ASP A 24 13.56 7.62 -30.88
N LYS A 25 13.19 6.46 -31.43
CA LYS A 25 11.88 5.84 -31.25
C LYS A 25 11.55 5.58 -29.77
N ASN A 26 12.57 5.40 -28.91
CA ASN A 26 12.36 5.23 -27.48
C ASN A 26 11.86 6.51 -26.81
N TYR A 27 12.36 7.67 -27.22
CA TYR A 27 11.89 8.95 -26.66
C TYR A 27 10.46 9.26 -27.13
N LEU A 28 10.14 8.95 -28.39
CA LEU A 28 8.75 9.04 -28.87
C LEU A 28 7.82 8.13 -28.06
N ALA A 29 8.20 6.87 -27.85
CA ALA A 29 7.39 5.93 -27.07
C ALA A 29 7.17 6.36 -25.60
N LEU A 30 8.08 7.13 -25.01
CA LEU A 30 7.89 7.74 -23.68
C LEU A 30 6.87 8.87 -23.72
N LEU A 31 6.98 9.76 -24.72
CA LEU A 31 6.07 10.90 -24.90
C LEU A 31 4.67 10.49 -25.33
N GLU A 32 4.54 9.36 -26.03
CA GLU A 32 3.27 8.70 -26.40
C GLU A 32 2.72 7.82 -25.26
N HIS A 33 3.38 7.80 -24.11
CA HIS A 33 2.99 7.05 -22.91
C HIS A 33 2.97 5.53 -23.08
N GLN A 34 3.52 4.99 -24.18
CA GLN A 34 3.65 3.55 -24.41
C GLN A 34 4.67 2.91 -23.46
N LYS A 35 5.71 3.66 -23.09
CA LYS A 35 6.73 3.25 -22.12
C LYS A 35 6.71 4.13 -20.88
N THR A 36 7.20 3.59 -19.77
CA THR A 36 7.36 4.31 -18.50
C THR A 36 8.82 4.71 -18.32
N ALA A 37 9.07 6.00 -18.06
CA ALA A 37 10.40 6.50 -17.74
C ALA A 37 10.76 6.12 -16.30
N ARG A 38 11.97 5.60 -16.11
CA ARG A 38 12.53 5.30 -14.79
C ARG A 38 13.61 6.32 -14.45
N PHE A 39 13.45 7.00 -13.32
CA PHE A 39 14.44 7.93 -12.79
C PHE A 39 14.99 7.42 -11.47
N ASN A 40 16.25 7.76 -11.17
CA ASN A 40 16.80 7.64 -9.82
C ASN A 40 17.06 9.07 -9.34
N ALA A 41 16.37 9.49 -8.29
CA ALA A 41 16.48 10.84 -7.74
C ALA A 41 16.36 10.76 -6.22
N ASN A 42 17.22 11.46 -5.50
CA ASN A 42 17.24 11.41 -4.03
C ASN A 42 17.20 12.78 -3.38
N THR A 43 17.83 13.77 -3.99
CA THR A 43 17.92 15.12 -3.41
C THR A 43 16.78 16.01 -3.90
N VAL A 44 16.52 17.09 -3.16
CA VAL A 44 15.59 18.15 -3.57
C VAL A 44 15.92 18.71 -4.95
N SER A 45 17.22 18.87 -5.26
CA SER A 45 17.62 19.39 -6.58
C SER A 45 17.23 18.43 -7.69
N ASP A 46 17.51 17.13 -7.53
CA ASP A 46 17.18 16.11 -8.54
C ASP A 46 15.67 16.02 -8.75
N LEU A 47 14.91 16.00 -7.65
CA LEU A 47 13.46 15.85 -7.67
C LEU A 47 12.77 17.06 -8.28
N ARG A 48 13.26 18.28 -8.00
CA ARG A 48 12.72 19.50 -8.60
C ARG A 48 13.03 19.56 -10.10
N SER A 49 14.27 19.27 -10.50
CA SER A 49 14.63 19.20 -11.92
C SER A 49 13.80 18.15 -12.66
N LEU A 50 13.44 17.05 -12.00
CA LEU A 50 12.52 16.07 -12.57
C LEU A 50 11.09 16.63 -12.71
N CYS A 51 10.57 17.34 -11.71
CA CYS A 51 9.27 18.00 -11.82
C CYS A 51 9.24 18.98 -13.01
N ASP A 52 10.28 19.80 -13.16
CA ASP A 52 10.41 20.73 -14.29
C ASP A 52 10.43 19.98 -15.64
N LEU A 53 11.19 18.89 -15.72
CA LEU A 53 11.24 18.04 -16.91
C LEU A 53 9.87 17.46 -17.27
N LEU A 54 9.08 17.03 -16.28
CA LEU A 54 7.76 16.45 -16.50
C LEU A 54 6.69 17.50 -16.84
N GLN A 55 6.88 18.75 -16.42
CA GLN A 55 6.05 19.87 -16.87
C GLN A 55 6.28 20.18 -18.35
N ASP A 56 7.55 20.20 -18.79
CA ASP A 56 7.90 20.44 -20.20
C ASP A 56 7.53 19.24 -21.08
N PHE A 57 7.77 18.03 -20.58
CA PHE A 57 7.58 16.77 -21.29
C PHE A 57 6.71 15.78 -20.50
N PRO A 58 5.37 15.99 -20.47
CA PRO A 58 4.45 15.05 -19.83
C PRO A 58 4.62 13.61 -20.34
N MET A 59 5.07 12.74 -19.44
CA MET A 59 5.29 11.31 -19.67
C MET A 59 5.05 10.52 -18.37
N ARG A 60 4.76 9.22 -18.49
CA ARG A 60 4.67 8.34 -17.32
C ARG A 60 6.04 8.17 -16.68
N ALA A 61 6.16 8.51 -15.40
CA ALA A 61 7.44 8.51 -14.68
C ALA A 61 7.37 7.78 -13.35
N VAL A 62 8.36 6.94 -13.09
CA VAL A 62 8.56 6.26 -11.81
C VAL A 62 9.93 6.63 -11.25
N VAL A 63 9.95 7.15 -10.02
CA VAL A 63 11.16 7.59 -9.32
C VAL A 63 11.58 6.56 -8.29
N PHE A 64 12.77 6.01 -8.44
CA PHE A 64 13.42 5.18 -7.44
C PHE A 64 14.25 6.06 -6.51
N GLY A 65 14.06 5.89 -5.20
CA GLY A 65 14.76 6.66 -4.17
C GLY A 65 13.81 7.61 -3.45
N GLY A 66 13.97 8.92 -3.67
CA GLY A 66 13.14 9.93 -3.02
C GLY A 66 13.52 10.20 -1.57
N ARG A 67 14.81 10.13 -1.22
CA ARG A 67 15.30 10.39 0.15
C ARG A 67 14.76 11.69 0.74
N GLU A 68 14.82 12.77 -0.03
CA GLU A 68 14.34 14.11 0.36
C GLU A 68 12.96 14.43 -0.23
N ALA A 69 12.21 13.44 -0.72
CA ALA A 69 10.92 13.67 -1.36
C ALA A 69 9.87 14.27 -0.40
N TRP A 70 10.01 14.01 0.89
CA TRP A 70 9.18 14.55 1.96
C TRP A 70 9.15 16.08 2.02
N THR A 71 10.17 16.78 1.52
CA THR A 71 10.18 18.25 1.48
C THR A 71 9.47 18.81 0.24
N LEU A 72 9.21 17.99 -0.77
CA LEU A 72 8.63 18.36 -2.07
C LEU A 72 7.34 17.59 -2.40
N ALA A 73 6.71 16.96 -1.41
CA ALA A 73 5.58 16.06 -1.62
C ALA A 73 4.43 16.69 -2.44
N SER A 74 4.10 17.97 -2.17
CA SER A 74 3.09 18.72 -2.92
C SER A 74 3.48 18.99 -4.39
N GLU A 75 4.76 19.22 -4.68
CA GLU A 75 5.24 19.39 -6.05
C GLU A 75 5.22 18.05 -6.81
N LEU A 76 5.66 16.98 -6.16
CA LEU A 76 5.67 15.63 -6.73
C LEU A 76 4.26 15.11 -7.00
N GLY A 77 3.31 15.36 -6.10
CA GLY A 77 1.90 15.00 -6.29
C GLY A 77 1.28 15.72 -7.48
N ARG A 78 1.57 17.01 -7.64
CA ARG A 78 1.10 17.80 -8.80
C ARG A 78 1.75 17.35 -10.11
N ALA A 79 2.99 16.90 -10.08
CA ALA A 79 3.69 16.36 -11.24
C ALA A 79 3.15 14.98 -11.68
N GLY A 80 2.32 14.32 -10.86
CA GLY A 80 1.75 13.00 -11.18
C GLY A 80 2.80 11.89 -11.22
N VAL A 81 3.85 12.01 -10.41
CA VAL A 81 4.96 11.04 -10.35
C VAL A 81 4.57 9.87 -9.44
N SER A 82 4.87 8.65 -9.88
CA SER A 82 4.86 7.49 -8.98
C SER A 82 6.24 7.24 -8.40
N MET A 83 6.34 6.70 -7.19
CA MET A 83 7.62 6.49 -6.51
C MET A 83 7.85 5.05 -6.04
N VAL A 84 9.11 4.69 -5.89
CA VAL A 84 9.56 3.45 -5.24
C VAL A 84 10.49 3.84 -4.10
N LEU A 85 10.03 3.62 -2.88
CA LEU A 85 10.68 4.08 -1.65
C LEU A 85 11.28 2.92 -0.87
N THR A 86 12.38 3.20 -0.18
CA THR A 86 12.97 2.30 0.82
C THR A 86 12.92 3.01 2.18
N PRO A 87 11.90 2.76 3.01
CA PRO A 87 11.67 3.50 4.25
C PRO A 87 12.87 3.56 5.17
N ARG A 88 13.63 2.46 5.32
CA ARG A 88 14.79 2.40 6.22
C ARG A 88 16.13 2.80 5.58
N ASN A 89 16.15 3.34 4.36
CA ASN A 89 17.38 3.82 3.72
C ASN A 89 17.80 5.20 4.26
N LYS A 90 18.41 5.20 5.44
CA LYS A 90 18.75 6.42 6.19
C LYS A 90 19.98 7.13 5.63
N SER A 91 19.92 8.45 5.67
CA SER A 91 21.06 9.34 5.48
C SER A 91 20.93 10.51 6.44
N TRP A 92 22.06 10.96 6.96
CA TRP A 92 22.10 12.17 7.78
C TRP A 92 21.74 13.41 6.95
N ALA A 93 21.17 14.39 7.63
CA ALA A 93 21.02 15.73 7.10
C ALA A 93 22.41 16.35 6.91
N ASP A 94 22.54 17.16 5.86
CA ASP A 94 23.74 17.92 5.59
C ASP A 94 23.66 19.27 6.34
N PRO A 95 24.55 19.53 7.32
CA PRO A 95 24.51 20.76 8.11
C PRO A 95 24.92 22.00 7.33
N ASP A 96 25.60 21.85 6.19
CA ASP A 96 26.06 22.99 5.37
C ASP A 96 24.92 23.54 4.49
N LEU A 97 23.83 22.79 4.33
CA LEU A 97 22.64 23.22 3.60
C LEU A 97 21.73 24.07 4.49
N ASN A 98 21.43 25.29 4.05
CA ASN A 98 20.41 26.15 4.69
C ASN A 98 18.98 25.75 4.30
N ARG A 99 18.66 24.46 4.47
CA ARG A 99 17.33 23.88 4.25
C ARG A 99 17.23 22.52 4.94
N ASP A 100 16.01 22.05 5.11
CA ASP A 100 15.76 20.66 5.47
C ASP A 100 16.37 19.70 4.43
N SER A 101 17.10 18.71 4.92
CA SER A 101 17.83 17.74 4.11
C SER A 101 17.90 16.37 4.79
N GLY A 102 18.32 15.37 4.04
CA GLY A 102 18.47 14.02 4.53
C GLY A 102 17.15 13.25 4.65
N TRP A 103 17.17 12.22 5.46
CA TRP A 103 16.11 11.23 5.54
C TRP A 103 15.10 11.58 6.65
N SER A 104 13.81 11.42 6.36
CA SER A 104 12.73 11.52 7.33
C SER A 104 11.93 10.21 7.40
N ILE A 105 11.54 9.82 8.62
CA ILE A 105 10.63 8.69 8.84
C ILE A 105 9.22 8.98 8.30
N GLU A 106 8.83 10.25 8.23
CA GLU A 106 7.50 10.71 7.78
C GLU A 106 7.37 10.73 6.25
N ASN A 107 8.41 10.34 5.51
CA ASN A 107 8.47 10.52 4.06
C ASN A 107 7.29 9.89 3.33
N ALA A 108 6.97 8.63 3.64
CA ALA A 108 5.84 7.95 3.03
C ALA A 108 4.49 8.59 3.39
N ALA A 109 4.32 9.03 4.65
CA ALA A 109 3.09 9.68 5.10
C ALA A 109 2.84 11.00 4.37
N LYS A 110 3.86 11.88 4.29
CA LYS A 110 3.76 13.17 3.58
C LYS A 110 3.47 12.99 2.09
N LEU A 111 4.10 12.01 1.45
CA LEU A 111 3.84 11.69 0.04
C LEU A 111 2.39 11.23 -0.16
N TRP A 112 1.89 10.35 0.71
CA TRP A 112 0.52 9.88 0.68
C TRP A 112 -0.51 11.01 0.83
N GLU A 113 -0.31 11.90 1.80
CA GLU A 113 -1.17 13.06 2.05
C GLU A 113 -1.31 13.99 0.83
N HIS A 114 -0.27 14.05 0.01
CA HIS A 114 -0.23 14.85 -1.22
C HIS A 114 -0.59 14.07 -2.49
N GLY A 115 -1.13 12.85 -2.35
CA GLY A 115 -1.64 12.04 -3.47
C GLY A 115 -0.54 11.44 -4.35
N VAL A 116 0.69 11.31 -3.86
CA VAL A 116 1.76 10.62 -4.57
C VAL A 116 1.56 9.11 -4.41
N GLU A 117 1.39 8.40 -5.52
CA GLU A 117 1.35 6.94 -5.54
C GLU A 117 2.77 6.38 -5.35
N PHE A 118 2.94 5.42 -4.44
CA PHE A 118 4.25 4.80 -4.24
C PHE A 118 4.18 3.32 -3.89
N ALA A 119 5.28 2.63 -4.19
CA ALA A 119 5.55 1.28 -3.73
C ALA A 119 6.67 1.28 -2.68
N LEU A 120 6.50 0.51 -1.61
CA LEU A 120 7.59 0.26 -0.65
C LEU A 120 8.37 -0.98 -1.04
N VAL A 121 9.70 -0.90 -0.95
CA VAL A 121 10.60 -2.03 -1.23
C VAL A 121 11.64 -2.19 -0.12
N PRO A 122 12.09 -3.43 0.15
CA PRO A 122 13.23 -3.66 1.04
C PRO A 122 14.49 -3.01 0.50
N GLY A 123 15.38 -2.59 1.41
CA GLY A 123 16.67 -2.00 1.03
C GLY A 123 17.66 -2.98 0.40
N GLN A 124 17.34 -4.27 0.40
CA GLN A 124 18.12 -5.33 -0.25
C GLN A 124 17.20 -6.16 -1.14
N THR A 125 17.69 -6.56 -2.32
CA THR A 125 16.94 -7.34 -3.31
C THR A 125 17.28 -8.83 -3.27
N TYR A 126 18.05 -9.26 -2.26
CA TYR A 126 18.46 -10.65 -2.08
C TYR A 126 18.21 -11.10 -0.64
N ILE A 127 17.95 -12.39 -0.49
CA ILE A 127 17.78 -13.02 0.81
C ILE A 127 19.18 -13.27 1.39
N SER A 128 19.50 -12.60 2.51
CA SER A 128 20.77 -12.80 3.22
C SER A 128 20.58 -13.77 4.39
N THR A 129 21.43 -14.79 4.46
CA THR A 129 21.55 -15.70 5.62
C THR A 129 22.53 -15.18 6.68
N GLY A 130 23.21 -14.06 6.43
CA GLY A 130 24.17 -13.45 7.36
C GLY A 130 23.52 -12.51 8.37
N GLY A 131 23.50 -12.89 9.65
CA GLY A 131 22.90 -12.16 10.78
C GLY A 131 22.18 -13.09 11.75
N ILE A 132 21.47 -12.54 12.74
CA ILE A 132 20.50 -13.32 13.55
C ILE A 132 19.50 -13.92 12.57
N ALA A 133 19.62 -15.22 12.29
CA ALA A 133 18.75 -16.06 11.47
C ALA A 133 17.90 -15.32 10.42
N GLY A 134 18.49 -15.03 9.24
CA GLY A 134 17.75 -14.65 8.04
C GLY A 134 17.03 -13.31 8.16
N ARG A 135 17.69 -12.22 7.74
CA ARG A 135 17.06 -10.90 7.71
C ARG A 135 15.77 -10.82 6.87
N ASP A 136 15.42 -11.81 6.03
CA ASP A 136 14.49 -11.52 4.95
C ASP A 136 13.54 -12.67 4.49
N LEU A 137 12.45 -12.89 5.23
CA LEU A 137 11.17 -13.36 4.65
C LEU A 137 10.01 -12.41 4.94
N LEU A 138 10.15 -11.52 5.93
CA LEU A 138 9.16 -10.53 6.32
C LEU A 138 9.68 -9.09 6.16
N THR A 139 10.79 -8.86 5.46
CA THR A 139 11.36 -7.49 5.38
C THR A 139 10.40 -6.54 4.72
N LEU A 140 9.66 -6.97 3.70
CA LEU A 140 8.68 -6.11 3.05
C LEU A 140 7.57 -5.67 4.02
N PRO A 141 6.87 -6.57 4.75
CA PRO A 141 5.98 -6.18 5.85
C PRO A 141 6.65 -5.28 6.90
N MET A 142 7.92 -5.52 7.23
CA MET A 142 8.63 -4.69 8.22
C MET A 142 9.02 -3.30 7.69
N GLU A 143 9.28 -3.13 6.40
CA GLU A 143 9.43 -1.80 5.79
C GLU A 143 8.10 -1.04 5.84
N ALA A 144 6.98 -1.72 5.55
CA ALA A 144 5.64 -1.15 5.65
C ALA A 144 5.30 -0.76 7.10
N ALA A 145 5.58 -1.63 8.08
CA ALA A 145 5.44 -1.34 9.51
C ALA A 145 6.29 -0.13 9.93
N PHE A 146 7.48 0.02 9.35
CA PHE A 146 8.33 1.17 9.59
C PHE A 146 7.74 2.47 9.03
N ALA A 147 7.10 2.42 7.86
CA ALA A 147 6.36 3.55 7.30
C ALA A 147 5.12 3.91 8.15
N ILE A 148 4.42 2.91 8.71
CA ILE A 148 3.31 3.13 9.65
C ILE A 148 3.79 3.90 10.88
N ARG A 149 4.95 3.52 11.43
CA ARG A 149 5.59 4.27 12.53
C ARG A 149 5.89 5.74 12.17
N GLY A 150 6.05 6.04 10.88
CA GLY A 150 6.23 7.40 10.36
C GLY A 150 4.95 8.18 10.10
N GLY A 151 3.78 7.64 10.46
CA GLY A 151 2.48 8.30 10.31
C GLY A 151 1.66 7.82 9.10
N LEU A 152 2.15 6.84 8.33
CA LEU A 152 1.34 6.23 7.26
C LEU A 152 0.23 5.36 7.88
N SER A 153 -0.98 5.38 7.32
CA SER A 153 -2.03 4.46 7.80
C SER A 153 -1.70 3.01 7.43
N GLU A 154 -2.24 2.05 8.19
CA GLU A 154 -2.04 0.62 7.88
C GLU A 154 -2.60 0.24 6.51
N GLU A 155 -3.73 0.83 6.13
CA GLU A 155 -4.34 0.64 4.81
C GLU A 155 -3.43 1.14 3.69
N ALA A 156 -2.87 2.34 3.81
CA ALA A 156 -1.96 2.91 2.83
C ALA A 156 -0.65 2.09 2.75
N ALA A 157 -0.16 1.63 3.89
CA ALA A 157 1.01 0.75 3.96
C ALA A 157 0.73 -0.58 3.24
N LEU A 158 -0.43 -1.21 3.46
CA LEU A 158 -0.83 -2.44 2.76
C LEU A 158 -0.95 -2.22 1.25
N ARG A 159 -1.60 -1.13 0.83
CA ARG A 159 -1.75 -0.79 -0.59
C ARG A 159 -0.39 -0.57 -1.27
N SER A 160 0.55 0.10 -0.59
CA SER A 160 1.89 0.39 -1.12
C SER A 160 2.74 -0.86 -1.37
N ILE A 161 2.43 -1.99 -0.73
CA ILE A 161 3.11 -3.27 -0.97
C ILE A 161 2.27 -4.25 -1.80
N THR A 162 1.10 -3.82 -2.27
CA THR A 162 0.15 -4.64 -3.04
C THR A 162 -0.36 -3.90 -4.28
N ILE A 163 -1.56 -3.32 -4.25
CA ILE A 163 -2.25 -2.77 -5.42
C ILE A 163 -1.53 -1.58 -6.04
N ASP A 164 -0.94 -0.69 -5.23
CA ASP A 164 -0.25 0.50 -5.77
C ASP A 164 1.06 0.08 -6.45
N ALA A 165 1.77 -0.92 -5.91
CA ALA A 165 2.92 -1.53 -6.59
C ALA A 165 2.53 -2.20 -7.93
N ALA A 166 1.39 -2.89 -7.96
CA ALA A 166 0.87 -3.50 -9.19
C ALA A 166 0.47 -2.47 -10.24
N ARG A 167 -0.13 -1.34 -9.84
CA ARG A 167 -0.49 -0.22 -10.71
C ARG A 167 0.75 0.47 -11.28
N ILE A 168 1.77 0.72 -10.47
CA ILE A 168 3.06 1.27 -10.91
C ILE A 168 3.71 0.38 -11.98
N LEU A 169 3.58 -0.95 -11.84
CA LEU A 169 4.07 -1.92 -12.82
C LEU A 169 3.15 -2.10 -14.05
N GLY A 170 1.95 -1.52 -14.05
CA GLY A 170 0.96 -1.67 -15.12
C GLY A 170 0.25 -3.03 -15.15
N VAL A 171 0.23 -3.75 -14.02
CA VAL A 171 -0.40 -5.08 -13.89
C VAL A 171 -1.49 -5.13 -12.81
N GLY A 172 -1.99 -3.97 -12.36
CA GLY A 172 -3.03 -3.86 -11.32
C GLY A 172 -4.37 -4.53 -11.66
N GLU A 173 -4.64 -4.77 -12.96
CA GLU A 173 -5.81 -5.54 -13.42
C GLU A 173 -5.67 -7.04 -13.13
N ARG A 174 -4.43 -7.54 -12.96
CA ARG A 174 -4.15 -8.96 -12.73
C ARG A 174 -3.86 -9.29 -11.27
N ILE A 175 -3.13 -8.43 -10.57
CA ILE A 175 -2.63 -8.71 -9.21
C ILE A 175 -2.77 -7.51 -8.28
N GLY A 176 -2.58 -7.75 -6.98
CA GLY A 176 -2.45 -6.71 -5.96
C GLY A 176 -3.73 -6.40 -5.18
N SER A 177 -4.88 -6.99 -5.51
CA SER A 177 -6.07 -6.97 -4.66
C SER A 177 -6.86 -8.27 -4.78
N ILE A 178 -7.72 -8.53 -3.78
CA ILE A 178 -8.56 -9.73 -3.73
C ILE A 178 -9.91 -9.37 -4.35
N GLU A 179 -10.02 -9.53 -5.67
CA GLU A 179 -11.20 -9.20 -6.46
C GLU A 179 -11.47 -10.30 -7.50
N PRO A 180 -12.74 -10.57 -7.87
CA PRO A 180 -13.06 -11.50 -8.94
C PRO A 180 -12.37 -11.14 -10.26
N GLY A 181 -11.76 -12.13 -10.92
CA GLY A 181 -11.07 -11.96 -12.20
C GLY A 181 -9.55 -11.71 -12.09
N LYS A 182 -9.02 -11.50 -10.88
CA LYS A 182 -7.58 -11.38 -10.62
C LYS A 182 -6.92 -12.74 -10.36
N ASP A 183 -5.61 -12.77 -10.53
CA ASP A 183 -4.77 -13.93 -10.22
C ASP A 183 -4.83 -14.21 -8.71
N ALA A 184 -5.02 -15.47 -8.34
CA ALA A 184 -5.14 -15.89 -6.94
C ALA A 184 -3.77 -15.98 -6.25
N ASP A 185 -3.19 -14.81 -5.99
CA ASP A 185 -1.93 -14.62 -5.27
C ASP A 185 -2.23 -14.17 -3.83
N LEU A 186 -2.05 -15.08 -2.86
CA LEU A 186 -2.50 -14.89 -1.48
C LEU A 186 -1.43 -15.35 -0.50
N ILE A 187 -1.34 -14.66 0.64
CA ILE A 187 -0.64 -15.15 1.82
C ILE A 187 -1.62 -15.27 2.98
N VAL A 188 -1.40 -16.27 3.83
CA VAL A 188 -2.15 -16.44 5.08
C VAL A 188 -1.15 -16.33 6.22
N THR A 189 -1.41 -15.46 7.18
CA THR A 189 -0.58 -15.23 8.36
C THR A 189 -1.27 -15.72 9.63
N ASP A 190 -0.51 -16.03 10.69
CA ASP A 190 -1.05 -16.41 12.00
C ASP A 190 -1.37 -15.22 12.91
N TYR A 191 -0.91 -14.02 12.54
CA TYR A 191 -1.18 -12.75 13.21
C TYR A 191 -1.35 -11.63 12.18
N GLU A 192 -1.58 -10.40 12.66
CA GLU A 192 -1.53 -9.17 11.87
C GLU A 192 -0.27 -9.09 11.01
N LEU A 193 -0.41 -8.66 9.76
CA LEU A 193 0.66 -8.69 8.77
C LEU A 193 1.90 -7.88 9.20
N PHE A 194 1.69 -6.76 9.87
CA PHE A 194 2.75 -5.83 10.28
C PHE A 194 3.32 -6.12 11.67
N ASP A 195 2.81 -7.14 12.37
CA ASP A 195 3.39 -7.59 13.64
C ASP A 195 4.69 -8.36 13.37
N TYR A 196 5.76 -7.99 14.07
CA TYR A 196 7.06 -8.67 13.98
C TYR A 196 6.99 -10.17 14.30
N ARG A 197 6.01 -10.58 15.09
CA ARG A 197 5.76 -11.97 15.46
C ARG A 197 4.94 -12.71 14.40
N SER A 198 4.49 -12.07 13.32
CA SER A 198 3.67 -12.75 12.31
C SER A 198 4.49 -13.75 11.51
N PHE A 199 3.97 -14.94 11.28
CA PHE A 199 4.50 -15.90 10.32
C PHE A 199 3.51 -16.13 9.19
N VAL A 200 4.02 -16.11 7.95
CA VAL A 200 3.28 -16.67 6.82
C VAL A 200 3.12 -18.16 7.05
N GLN A 201 1.88 -18.62 7.11
CA GLN A 201 1.47 -20.03 7.22
C GLN A 201 1.41 -20.68 5.84
N TRP A 202 0.79 -19.97 4.89
CA TRP A 202 0.62 -20.42 3.51
C TRP A 202 0.91 -19.29 2.52
N ALA A 203 1.47 -19.65 1.37
CA ALA A 203 1.48 -18.78 0.20
C ALA A 203 0.90 -19.53 -1.00
N VAL A 204 0.03 -18.84 -1.72
CA VAL A 204 -0.64 -19.30 -2.94
C VAL A 204 -0.24 -18.36 -4.05
N VAL A 205 0.16 -18.90 -5.19
CA VAL A 205 0.51 -18.14 -6.39
C VAL A 205 -0.22 -18.75 -7.58
N ASN A 206 -0.96 -17.95 -8.32
CA ASN A 206 -1.84 -18.38 -9.42
C ASN A 206 -2.77 -19.54 -9.01
N GLY A 207 -3.33 -19.48 -7.79
CA GLY A 207 -4.23 -20.50 -7.26
C GLY A 207 -3.56 -21.82 -6.84
N ARG A 208 -2.23 -21.89 -6.87
CA ARG A 208 -1.47 -23.06 -6.41
C ARG A 208 -0.74 -22.76 -5.11
N GLN A 209 -0.89 -23.62 -4.11
CA GLN A 209 -0.10 -23.51 -2.89
C GLN A 209 1.38 -23.76 -3.20
N VAL A 210 2.22 -22.75 -2.96
CA VAL A 210 3.67 -22.81 -3.21
C VAL A 210 4.48 -22.89 -1.92
N TYR A 211 3.87 -22.57 -0.78
CA TYR A 211 4.52 -22.60 0.52
C TYR A 211 3.58 -23.09 1.62
N ASP A 212 4.11 -23.95 2.48
CA ASP A 212 3.51 -24.32 3.75
C ASP A 212 4.56 -24.31 4.85
N LYS A 213 4.33 -23.50 5.88
CA LYS A 213 5.21 -23.40 7.04
C LYS A 213 5.44 -24.74 7.74
N GLN A 214 4.45 -25.64 7.78
CA GLN A 214 4.62 -26.96 8.43
C GLN A 214 5.62 -27.86 7.71
N THR A 215 5.84 -27.62 6.42
CA THR A 215 6.83 -28.34 5.61
C THR A 215 8.16 -27.59 5.47
N ALA A 216 8.22 -26.33 5.93
CA ALA A 216 9.38 -25.47 5.77
C ALA A 216 10.53 -25.87 6.72
N PRO A 217 11.77 -26.01 6.22
CA PRO A 217 12.88 -26.55 7.01
C PRO A 217 13.23 -25.68 8.23
N TYR A 218 13.06 -24.36 8.13
CA TYR A 218 13.48 -23.41 9.17
C TYR A 218 12.40 -23.04 10.18
N PHE A 219 11.12 -23.11 9.82
CA PHE A 219 10.03 -22.56 10.65
C PHE A 219 8.99 -23.57 11.11
N ALA A 220 9.01 -24.80 10.60
CA ALA A 220 8.02 -25.82 10.97
C ALA A 220 7.94 -26.07 12.49
N HIS A 221 9.10 -26.06 13.16
CA HIS A 221 9.21 -26.33 14.60
C HIS A 221 8.80 -25.15 15.50
N ILE A 222 8.68 -23.92 14.97
CA ILE A 222 8.39 -22.72 15.75
C ILE A 222 6.88 -22.47 15.71
N ARG A 223 6.16 -22.63 16.82
CA ARG A 223 4.68 -22.49 16.87
C ARG A 223 4.00 -23.30 15.75
N PRO A 224 4.06 -24.65 15.82
CA PRO A 224 3.39 -25.49 14.84
C PRO A 224 1.88 -25.25 14.90
N ARG A 225 1.23 -25.34 13.74
CA ARG A 225 -0.23 -25.22 13.66
C ARG A 225 -0.86 -26.41 14.38
N PRO A 226 -1.94 -26.21 15.17
CA PRO A 226 -2.68 -27.32 15.77
C PRO A 226 -3.16 -28.30 14.70
N GLU A 227 -3.25 -29.58 15.08
CA GLU A 227 -3.74 -30.64 14.20
C GLU A 227 -5.15 -30.30 13.68
N PRO A 228 -5.47 -30.65 12.42
CA PRO A 228 -6.76 -30.31 11.81
C PRO A 228 -7.96 -30.72 12.66
N GLU A 229 -7.89 -31.88 13.31
CA GLU A 229 -8.93 -32.41 14.20
C GLU A 229 -9.20 -31.51 15.41
N ALA A 230 -8.14 -30.93 15.99
CA ALA A 230 -8.27 -30.01 17.12
C ALA A 230 -8.89 -28.67 16.70
N VAL A 231 -8.60 -28.19 15.49
CA VAL A 231 -9.21 -26.98 14.93
C VAL A 231 -10.68 -27.21 14.63
N VAL A 232 -11.03 -28.33 14.01
CA VAL A 232 -12.42 -28.70 13.73
C VAL A 232 -13.22 -28.83 15.03
N ALA A 233 -12.67 -29.50 16.04
CA ALA A 233 -13.30 -29.61 17.35
C ALA A 233 -13.52 -28.24 18.02
N ALA A 234 -12.53 -27.33 17.94
CA ALA A 234 -12.64 -25.99 18.50
C ALA A 234 -13.67 -25.12 17.76
N VAL A 235 -13.76 -25.22 16.43
CA VAL A 235 -14.75 -24.51 15.61
C VAL A 235 -16.16 -25.05 15.89
N ILE A 236 -16.32 -26.37 15.98
CA ILE A 236 -17.61 -26.98 16.36
C ILE A 236 -18.03 -26.50 17.75
N ALA A 237 -17.14 -26.55 18.74
CA ALA A 237 -17.44 -26.05 20.08
C ALA A 237 -17.78 -24.55 20.09
N ALA A 238 -17.12 -23.72 19.27
CA ALA A 238 -17.44 -22.30 19.17
C ALA A 238 -18.82 -22.04 18.53
N ILE A 239 -19.22 -22.86 17.56
CA ILE A 239 -20.55 -22.81 16.94
C ILE A 239 -21.62 -23.26 17.94
N GLU A 240 -21.39 -24.36 18.67
CA GLU A 240 -22.32 -24.88 19.68
C GLU A 240 -22.55 -23.87 20.82
N ASN A 241 -21.49 -23.20 21.28
CA ASN A 241 -21.60 -22.14 22.29
C ASN A 241 -22.28 -20.86 21.77
N ALA A 242 -22.21 -20.58 20.46
CA ALA A 242 -22.92 -19.45 19.85
C ALA A 242 -24.43 -19.72 19.76
N ASP A 243 -24.84 -20.97 19.56
CA ASP A 243 -26.24 -21.39 19.55
C ASP A 243 -26.88 -21.39 20.96
N GLU A 244 -26.08 -21.50 22.03
CA GLU A 244 -26.58 -21.38 23.42
C GLU A 244 -26.96 -19.94 23.80
N ILE A 245 -26.25 -18.92 23.29
CA ILE A 245 -26.57 -17.51 23.53
C ILE A 245 -27.89 -17.11 22.84
N GLY A 246 -28.29 -17.80 21.77
CA GLY A 246 -29.56 -17.57 21.06
C GLY A 246 -30.79 -18.21 21.70
N LYS A 247 -30.63 -19.06 22.73
CA LYS A 247 -31.76 -19.72 23.43
C LYS A 247 -32.18 -19.04 24.72
N ASP A 248 -31.31 -18.24 25.34
CA ASP A 248 -31.66 -17.51 26.57
C ASP A 248 -32.42 -16.20 26.30
N SER A 249 -32.38 -15.65 25.09
CA SER A 249 -33.11 -14.41 24.75
C SER A 249 -34.55 -14.60 24.27
N ALA A 250 -35.06 -15.83 24.23
CA ALA A 250 -36.42 -16.14 23.76
C ALA A 250 -37.40 -16.49 24.91
N ALA A 251 -36.98 -16.37 26.17
CA ALA A 251 -37.79 -16.73 27.34
C ALA A 251 -38.38 -15.53 28.12
N ASP A 252 -38.03 -14.28 27.78
CA ASP A 252 -38.42 -13.10 28.57
C ASP A 252 -39.56 -12.25 27.99
N ASP A 253 -40.17 -12.63 26.86
CA ASP A 253 -41.21 -11.82 26.18
C ASP A 253 -42.68 -12.23 26.47
N GLU A 254 -42.94 -13.07 27.48
CA GLU A 254 -44.29 -13.40 27.95
C GLU A 254 -44.45 -13.23 29.47
N ASN A 255 -44.43 -11.99 29.98
CA ASN A 255 -45.21 -11.58 31.17
C ASN A 255 -44.99 -10.08 31.49
N ASP A 256 -45.69 -9.19 30.78
CA ASP A 256 -46.10 -7.94 31.43
C ASP A 256 -47.45 -7.47 30.85
N ALA A 257 -48.51 -8.12 31.33
CA ALA A 257 -49.85 -7.59 31.24
C ALA A 257 -50.54 -7.86 32.58
N THR A 258 -50.98 -6.77 33.22
CA THR A 258 -52.07 -6.61 34.22
C THR A 258 -51.69 -5.98 35.58
N GLU A 259 -52.27 -4.77 35.77
CA GLU A 259 -52.78 -4.17 37.03
C GLU A 259 -51.78 -3.52 38.02
N HIS A 260 -52.02 -2.40 38.69
CA HIS A 260 -53.15 -1.47 38.79
C HIS A 260 -52.69 -0.12 39.40
N SER A 261 -53.50 0.90 39.13
CA SER A 261 -53.62 2.26 39.72
C SER A 261 -53.16 2.49 41.16
N ASP A 262 -52.50 3.63 41.42
CA ASP A 262 -53.17 4.79 42.06
C ASP A 262 -52.35 6.09 41.98
N SER A 263 -53.05 7.19 41.71
CA SER A 263 -52.64 8.61 41.80
C SER A 263 -53.75 9.29 42.61
N PRO A 264 -53.55 10.42 43.35
CA PRO A 264 -53.03 11.70 42.83
C PRO A 264 -52.15 12.45 43.88
N ASP A 265 -51.58 13.64 43.72
CA ASP A 265 -52.05 14.88 43.09
C ASP A 265 -50.87 15.88 42.95
N ALA A 266 -51.01 16.82 42.01
CA ALA A 266 -50.02 17.81 41.56
C ALA A 266 -49.91 19.03 42.54
N PRO A 267 -49.17 20.17 42.32
CA PRO A 267 -48.84 20.78 41.02
C PRO A 267 -47.47 21.46 40.82
N VAL A 268 -47.02 21.41 39.57
CA VAL A 268 -46.55 22.49 38.68
C VAL A 268 -45.83 23.70 39.32
N ASP A 269 -44.53 23.83 39.00
CA ASP A 269 -43.98 25.13 38.62
C ASP A 269 -42.86 24.95 37.57
N SER A 270 -42.79 25.88 36.62
CA SER A 270 -41.83 25.99 35.52
C SER A 270 -41.57 27.50 35.34
N PRO A 271 -40.58 27.98 34.58
CA PRO A 271 -39.29 27.42 34.16
C PRO A 271 -38.12 28.43 34.39
N LYS A 272 -36.86 27.98 34.19
CA LYS A 272 -35.82 28.74 33.46
C LYS A 272 -34.63 27.85 33.14
#